data_AF-A0A855LV77-F1
#
_entry.id   AF-A0A855LV77-F1
#
_cell.length_a   1.000
_cell.length_b   1.000
_cell.length_c   1.000
_cell.angle_alpha   90.00
_cell.angle_beta   90.00
_cell.angle_gamma   90.00
#
_symmetry.space_group_name_H-M   'P 1'
#
loop_
_entity.id
_entity.type
_entity.pdbx_description
1 polymer ?
#
loop_
_entity_poly.entity_id
_entity_poly.type
_entity_poly.pdbx_seq_one_letter_code
_entity_poly.pdbx_strand_id
1 'polypeptide(L)'
;MDVRLPITTAGICFALLLGGCSPGDEKPAVSLEEKTAQFEQSLDAITDPKLKDAVTELGGSLLLLERAQQKLDNKPSITEYGEDALGVLRHYPTPQTLVDTFINGLFVLHKDSSSDYLTDLQPVFPFNLNIPGGFLFPHGVEWHSVTLSNKRVIAYQPEWSETDPGIQLSPSSSNVTNPDDLTVTYPFIEGLNVDKKNLPRPVSLQGQVEVIVPKRLHSFNLDKKDVGQTRSDGNLSVTLLKLDTHYAELEFSNQLPLAPEVANTRLNPLIVQARDSTGQFLVRAGAINENPEQVAFYQKQLAYLQQQKAWSETLEKKLDDEQQAFEQQHPRHYNKVYFNGPIDTLEVSLLDFSEATVTRKALDLPVREFDPHTTEKTVQPLDLPITVYDDLAPDWLKGASLTEEQLKSGVHIRQSVEEPSAARIEFDHRKTFNDEMLGDDFSPGESPVTFFTEKHNGKLDEPIELPPEAYQVDPLQATITYDLNLFPETPAIAVGSMPLFLATVDKQAYEAKALPKGLEIRNNALVVDLKRFPANEWRFFVKDDSGHYLKRILSVSHDASTEGPALFGVHYFYGRPTHVETYQRTDLATVQYGFEVKLDKAQTQGAAP
;
A
#
# COMPACT_ATOMS: atom_id res chain seq x y z
N MET A 1 -4.53 -13.42 -1.19
CA MET A 1 -3.63 -13.14 -2.30
C MET A 1 -4.38 -13.56 -3.54
N ASP A 2 -4.93 -12.62 -4.31
CA ASP A 2 -5.30 -12.94 -5.70
C ASP A 2 -4.01 -12.83 -6.50
N VAL A 3 -3.23 -13.92 -6.51
CA VAL A 3 -1.92 -13.96 -7.17
C VAL A 3 -1.87 -15.21 -8.03
N ARG A 4 -2.38 -15.09 -9.25
CA ARG A 4 -1.92 -15.89 -10.37
C ARG A 4 -1.04 -14.99 -11.21
N LEU A 5 0.26 -15.04 -10.93
CA LEU A 5 1.30 -14.43 -11.76
C LEU A 5 2.00 -15.54 -12.53
N PRO A 6 2.19 -15.40 -13.84
CA PRO A 6 3.06 -16.29 -14.60
C PRO A 6 4.52 -15.84 -14.39
N ILE A 7 5.27 -16.53 -13.53
CA ILE A 7 6.70 -16.25 -13.35
C ILE A 7 7.46 -16.85 -14.54
N THR A 8 7.98 -16.00 -15.43
CA THR A 8 9.01 -16.36 -16.40
C THR A 8 10.39 -16.33 -15.73
N THR A 9 11.07 -17.47 -15.79
CA THR A 9 12.39 -17.77 -15.21
C THR A 9 13.52 -16.90 -15.75
N ALA A 10 14.29 -16.28 -14.85
CA ALA A 10 15.69 -15.93 -15.06
C ALA A 10 16.56 -16.86 -14.19
N GLY A 11 17.34 -17.74 -14.85
CA GLY A 11 18.13 -18.77 -14.18
C GLY A 11 19.37 -18.23 -13.48
N ILE A 12 19.62 -18.70 -12.25
CA ILE A 12 20.90 -18.58 -11.56
C ILE A 12 21.27 -19.96 -10.99
N CYS A 13 22.38 -20.51 -11.49
CA CYS A 13 22.98 -21.76 -11.04
C CYS A 13 23.42 -21.68 -9.56
N PHE A 14 23.09 -22.70 -8.76
CA PHE A 14 23.75 -22.94 -7.48
C PHE A 14 24.49 -24.28 -7.44
N ALA A 15 25.72 -24.21 -6.94
CA ALA A 15 26.65 -25.32 -6.80
C ALA A 15 26.29 -26.20 -5.59
N LEU A 16 26.45 -27.51 -5.80
CA LEU A 16 26.25 -28.59 -4.83
C LEU A 16 27.24 -28.52 -3.66
N LEU A 17 26.76 -28.76 -2.44
CA LEU A 17 27.55 -29.35 -1.37
C LEU A 17 26.83 -30.58 -0.80
N LEU A 18 27.53 -31.72 -0.89
CA LEU A 18 27.16 -33.02 -0.33
C LEU A 18 27.92 -33.25 0.98
N GLY A 19 27.24 -33.82 1.96
CA GLY A 19 27.79 -34.45 3.16
C GLY A 19 26.80 -34.29 4.32
N GLY A 20 26.42 -35.28 5.12
CA GLY A 20 26.72 -36.70 5.26
C GLY A 20 25.90 -37.13 6.49
N CYS A 21 25.17 -38.25 6.42
CA CYS A 21 24.21 -38.65 7.44
C CYS A 21 24.87 -39.05 8.78
N SER A 22 24.29 -38.59 9.90
CA SER A 22 24.38 -39.24 11.22
C SER A 22 22.94 -39.45 11.76
N PRO A 23 22.62 -40.58 12.42
CA PRO A 23 21.24 -40.92 12.76
C PRO A 23 20.91 -40.53 14.20
N GLY A 24 19.84 -39.76 14.38
CA GLY A 24 19.23 -39.58 15.69
C GLY A 24 18.76 -38.17 15.99
N ASP A 25 17.98 -37.56 15.09
CA ASP A 25 17.16 -36.39 15.42
C ASP A 25 15.86 -36.49 14.62
N GLU A 26 14.73 -36.24 15.29
CA GLU A 26 13.47 -35.93 14.61
C GLU A 26 13.77 -34.84 13.59
N LYS A 27 13.56 -35.14 12.30
CA LYS A 27 13.86 -34.19 11.23
C LYS A 27 13.22 -32.85 11.59
N PRO A 28 13.98 -31.75 11.70
CA PRO A 28 13.40 -30.42 11.78
C PRO A 28 12.39 -30.29 10.65
N ALA A 29 11.24 -29.68 10.92
CA ALA A 29 10.31 -29.33 9.86
C ALA A 29 11.09 -28.57 8.78
N VAL A 30 11.11 -29.11 7.56
CA VAL A 30 11.82 -28.53 6.40
C VAL A 30 11.41 -27.07 6.28
N SER A 31 12.39 -26.16 6.18
CA SER A 31 12.08 -24.73 6.10
C SER A 31 11.29 -24.43 4.81
N LEU A 32 10.52 -23.34 4.78
CA LEU A 32 9.78 -22.99 3.56
C LEU A 32 10.73 -22.77 2.37
N GLU A 33 11.92 -22.22 2.63
CA GLU A 33 12.98 -22.01 1.63
C GLU A 33 13.50 -23.34 1.07
N GLU A 34 13.79 -24.31 1.94
CA GLU A 34 14.20 -25.65 1.52
C GLU A 34 13.08 -26.34 0.71
N LYS A 35 11.81 -26.16 1.13
CA LYS A 35 10.65 -26.70 0.42
C LYS A 35 10.47 -26.07 -0.95
N THR A 36 10.67 -24.75 -1.07
CA THR A 36 10.66 -24.05 -2.37
C THR A 36 11.78 -24.55 -3.27
N ALA A 37 13.01 -24.66 -2.77
CA ALA A 37 14.14 -25.15 -3.55
C ALA A 37 13.93 -26.60 -4.03
N GLN A 38 13.41 -27.48 -3.18
CA GLN A 38 13.06 -28.85 -3.56
C GLN A 38 11.98 -28.89 -4.64
N PHE A 39 10.96 -28.03 -4.52
CA PHE A 39 9.91 -27.93 -5.54
C PHE A 39 10.47 -27.45 -6.88
N GLU A 40 11.27 -26.38 -6.91
CA GLU A 40 11.91 -25.87 -8.13
C GLU A 40 12.79 -26.94 -8.80
N GLN A 41 13.62 -27.64 -8.01
CA GLN A 41 14.42 -28.75 -8.51
C GLN A 41 13.57 -29.88 -9.10
N SER A 42 12.38 -30.14 -8.54
CA SER A 42 11.48 -31.16 -9.08
C SER A 42 10.94 -30.83 -10.47
N LEU A 43 10.88 -29.54 -10.83
CA LEU A 43 10.40 -29.08 -12.14
C LEU A 43 11.38 -29.42 -13.28
N ASP A 44 12.67 -29.59 -12.98
CA ASP A 44 13.68 -29.97 -13.98
C ASP A 44 13.47 -31.39 -14.51
N ALA A 45 12.80 -32.24 -13.75
CA ALA A 45 12.46 -33.60 -14.16
C ALA A 45 11.28 -33.66 -15.15
N ILE A 46 10.54 -32.55 -15.34
CA ILE A 46 9.37 -32.49 -16.22
C ILE A 46 9.78 -31.94 -17.59
N THR A 47 9.76 -32.80 -18.60
CA THR A 47 10.16 -32.44 -19.97
C THR A 47 9.04 -31.84 -20.82
N ASP A 48 7.77 -32.13 -20.47
CA ASP A 48 6.60 -31.60 -21.18
C ASP A 48 6.33 -30.15 -20.72
N PRO A 49 6.36 -29.16 -21.62
CA PRO A 49 6.20 -27.75 -21.24
C PRO A 49 4.85 -27.44 -20.60
N LYS A 50 3.74 -27.95 -21.16
CA LYS A 50 2.39 -27.65 -20.64
C LYS A 50 2.17 -28.28 -19.27
N LEU A 51 2.70 -29.48 -19.04
CA LEU A 51 2.70 -30.11 -17.72
C LEU A 51 3.59 -29.35 -16.73
N LYS A 52 4.78 -28.90 -17.16
CA LYS A 52 5.68 -28.10 -16.32
C LYS A 52 5.01 -26.81 -15.88
N ASP A 53 4.34 -26.11 -16.80
CA ASP A 53 3.61 -24.87 -16.51
C ASP A 53 2.48 -25.12 -15.50
N ALA A 54 1.67 -26.15 -15.70
CA ALA A 54 0.57 -26.48 -14.79
C ALA A 54 1.04 -26.86 -13.37
N VAL A 55 2.12 -27.65 -13.27
CA VAL A 55 2.74 -27.98 -11.97
C VAL A 55 3.31 -26.72 -11.32
N THR A 56 3.97 -25.87 -12.09
CA THR A 56 4.56 -24.60 -11.61
C THR A 56 3.49 -23.66 -11.06
N GLU A 57 2.39 -23.43 -11.79
CA GLU A 57 1.29 -22.56 -11.35
C GLU A 57 0.66 -23.06 -10.03
N LEU A 58 0.28 -24.34 -9.98
CA LEU A 58 -0.40 -24.90 -8.81
C LEU A 58 0.53 -25.03 -7.60
N GLY A 59 1.75 -25.53 -7.80
CA GLY A 59 2.72 -25.69 -6.72
C GLY A 59 3.25 -24.37 -6.19
N GLY A 60 3.51 -23.40 -7.08
CA GLY A 60 3.84 -22.03 -6.70
C GLY A 60 2.73 -21.38 -5.87
N SER A 61 1.47 -21.52 -6.30
CA SER A 61 0.31 -21.01 -5.55
C SER A 61 0.22 -21.60 -4.14
N LEU A 62 0.43 -22.92 -3.99
CA LEU A 62 0.42 -23.59 -2.69
C LEU A 62 1.56 -23.13 -1.77
N LEU A 63 2.76 -22.92 -2.30
CA LEU A 63 3.90 -22.39 -1.54
C LEU A 63 3.63 -20.94 -1.08
N LEU A 64 3.00 -20.13 -1.93
CA LEU A 64 2.59 -18.77 -1.58
C LEU A 64 1.53 -18.75 -0.46
N LEU A 65 0.57 -19.67 -0.50
CA LEU A 65 -0.42 -19.82 0.57
C LEU A 65 0.21 -20.23 1.90
N GLU A 66 1.17 -21.16 1.87
CA GLU A 66 1.91 -21.58 3.06
C GLU A 66 2.75 -20.43 3.64
N ARG A 67 3.40 -19.63 2.78
CA ARG A 67 4.09 -18.40 3.18
C ARG A 67 3.14 -17.41 3.86
N ALA A 68 1.96 -17.21 3.31
CA ALA A 68 0.95 -16.30 3.88
C ALA A 68 0.48 -16.78 5.26
N GLN A 69 0.27 -18.09 5.42
CA GLN A 69 -0.11 -18.69 6.70
C GLN A 69 1.01 -18.56 7.75
N GLN A 70 2.27 -18.86 7.39
CA GLN A 70 3.42 -18.64 8.29
C GLN A 70 3.58 -17.16 8.69
N LYS A 71 3.39 -16.24 7.74
CA LYS A 71 3.44 -14.80 8.02
C LYS A 71 2.34 -14.36 8.98
N LEU A 72 1.16 -14.97 8.91
CA LEU A 72 0.07 -14.71 9.85
C LEU A 72 0.39 -15.25 11.24
N ASP A 73 0.92 -16.47 11.34
CA ASP A 73 1.18 -17.15 12.62
C ASP A 73 2.35 -16.51 13.39
N ASN A 74 3.35 -15.96 12.69
CA ASN A 74 4.56 -15.38 13.28
C ASN A 74 4.49 -13.87 13.55
N LYS A 75 3.32 -13.23 13.43
CA LYS A 75 3.23 -11.76 13.44
C LYS A 75 3.09 -11.17 14.86
N PRO A 76 4.11 -10.45 15.40
CA PRO A 76 3.85 -9.41 16.39
C PRO A 76 3.11 -8.26 15.68
N SER A 77 1.86 -8.01 16.05
CA SER A 77 1.00 -7.04 15.37
C SER A 77 1.32 -5.61 15.80
N ILE A 78 1.91 -4.82 14.92
CA ILE A 78 1.78 -3.36 14.99
C ILE A 78 0.33 -3.04 14.65
N THR A 79 -0.28 -2.17 15.46
CA THR A 79 -1.58 -1.60 15.09
C THR A 79 -1.34 -0.48 14.09
N GLU A 80 -1.83 -0.67 12.86
CA GLU A 80 -1.82 0.37 11.84
C GLU A 80 -3.24 0.74 11.50
N TYR A 81 -3.50 2.05 11.44
CA TYR A 81 -4.82 2.58 11.18
C TYR A 81 -4.98 2.97 9.72
N GLY A 82 -6.10 2.56 9.14
CA GLY A 82 -6.48 2.84 7.77
C GLY A 82 -7.72 3.72 7.69
N GLU A 83 -8.25 3.81 6.48
CA GLU A 83 -9.35 4.71 6.14
C GLU A 83 -10.69 3.97 6.07
N ASP A 84 -11.78 4.74 6.17
CA ASP A 84 -13.11 4.25 5.80
C ASP A 84 -13.23 4.14 4.28
N ALA A 85 -12.87 2.99 3.70
CA ALA A 85 -12.93 2.78 2.26
C ALA A 85 -14.35 3.00 1.67
N LEU A 86 -15.40 2.71 2.45
CA LEU A 86 -16.80 2.90 2.06
C LEU A 86 -17.32 4.32 2.34
N GLY A 87 -16.55 5.15 3.06
CA GLY A 87 -16.90 6.55 3.36
C GLY A 87 -17.21 7.36 2.11
N VAL A 88 -16.48 7.06 1.02
CA VAL A 88 -16.65 7.67 -0.31
C VAL A 88 -18.09 7.58 -0.82
N LEU A 89 -18.82 6.50 -0.51
CA LEU A 89 -20.20 6.28 -0.98
C LEU A 89 -21.20 7.31 -0.44
N ARG A 90 -20.87 8.02 0.64
CA ARG A 90 -21.72 9.10 1.20
C ARG A 90 -21.82 10.29 0.25
N HIS A 91 -20.83 10.46 -0.62
CA HIS A 91 -20.71 11.60 -1.53
C HIS A 91 -21.28 11.34 -2.92
N TYR A 92 -21.46 10.07 -3.29
CA TYR A 92 -21.88 9.66 -4.63
C TYR A 92 -23.22 8.92 -4.52
N PRO A 93 -24.35 9.57 -4.87
CA PRO A 93 -25.69 9.03 -4.64
C PRO A 93 -25.98 7.69 -5.31
N THR A 94 -25.22 7.33 -6.36
CA THR A 94 -25.34 6.06 -7.05
C THR A 94 -23.97 5.47 -7.38
N PRO A 95 -23.84 4.13 -7.47
CA PRO A 95 -22.61 3.48 -7.96
C PRO A 95 -22.12 4.04 -9.30
N GLN A 96 -23.04 4.35 -10.22
CA GLN A 96 -22.67 4.92 -11.52
C GLN A 96 -22.03 6.31 -11.39
N THR A 97 -22.51 7.17 -10.49
CA THR A 97 -21.90 8.49 -10.26
C THR A 97 -20.46 8.37 -9.74
N LEU A 98 -20.19 7.38 -8.89
CA LEU A 98 -18.83 7.08 -8.43
C LEU A 98 -17.94 6.62 -9.60
N VAL A 99 -18.46 5.75 -10.48
CA VAL A 99 -17.76 5.26 -11.68
C VAL A 99 -17.47 6.39 -12.66
N ASP A 100 -18.45 7.25 -12.93
CA ASP A 100 -18.28 8.41 -13.80
C ASP A 100 -17.23 9.37 -13.24
N THR A 101 -17.19 9.54 -11.91
CA THR A 101 -16.16 10.35 -11.23
C THR A 101 -14.78 9.70 -11.36
N PHE A 102 -14.68 8.38 -11.17
CA PHE A 102 -13.45 7.62 -11.32
C PHE A 102 -12.85 7.78 -12.73
N ILE A 103 -13.68 7.58 -13.76
CA ILE A 103 -13.25 7.62 -15.16
C ILE A 103 -12.97 9.06 -15.63
N ASN A 104 -13.82 10.03 -15.28
CA ASN A 104 -13.66 11.41 -15.74
C ASN A 104 -12.62 12.21 -14.93
N GLY A 105 -12.20 11.70 -13.77
CA GLY A 105 -11.10 12.25 -12.98
C GLY A 105 -9.72 11.78 -13.40
N LEU A 106 -9.63 10.76 -14.26
CA LEU A 106 -8.36 10.22 -14.74
C LEU A 106 -7.69 11.17 -15.74
N PHE A 107 -6.39 11.42 -15.54
CA PHE A 107 -5.54 12.15 -16.48
C PHE A 107 -4.10 11.62 -16.42
N VAL A 108 -3.20 12.15 -17.25
CA VAL A 108 -1.80 11.68 -17.32
C VAL A 108 -0.85 12.84 -17.06
N LEU A 109 0.11 12.62 -16.15
CA LEU A 109 1.25 13.51 -15.94
C LEU A 109 2.46 13.01 -16.73
N HIS A 110 3.20 13.93 -17.31
CA HIS A 110 4.59 13.72 -17.66
C HIS A 110 5.44 13.86 -16.40
N LYS A 111 6.27 12.87 -16.10
CA LYS A 111 7.19 12.88 -14.98
C LYS A 111 8.62 12.89 -15.49
N ASP A 112 9.46 13.68 -14.83
CA ASP A 112 10.90 13.59 -15.05
C ASP A 112 11.42 12.25 -14.54
N SER A 113 11.96 11.48 -15.48
CA SER A 113 12.65 10.23 -15.20
C SER A 113 14.07 10.53 -14.77
N SER A 114 14.64 9.72 -13.87
CA SER A 114 16.08 9.74 -13.60
C SER A 114 16.91 9.21 -14.78
N SER A 115 16.25 8.71 -15.84
CA SER A 115 16.88 8.28 -17.09
C SER A 115 16.92 9.41 -18.12
N ASP A 116 18.10 9.62 -18.71
CA ASP A 116 18.33 10.58 -19.80
C ASP A 116 17.64 10.18 -21.13
N TYR A 117 17.15 8.94 -21.21
CA TYR A 117 16.61 8.35 -22.43
C TYR A 117 15.12 7.95 -22.30
N LEU A 118 14.55 7.89 -21.08
CA LEU A 118 13.14 7.56 -20.86
C LEU A 118 12.27 8.79 -20.55
N THR A 119 11.04 8.72 -21.03
CA THR A 119 9.95 9.64 -20.72
C THR A 119 8.91 8.91 -19.90
N ASP A 120 8.67 9.35 -18.66
CA ASP A 120 7.73 8.69 -17.77
C ASP A 120 6.35 9.36 -17.90
N LEU A 121 5.33 8.53 -18.08
CA LEU A 121 3.93 8.93 -18.04
C LEU A 121 3.28 8.31 -16.80
N GLN A 122 2.57 9.13 -16.05
CA GLN A 122 1.93 8.73 -14.80
C GLN A 122 0.41 8.93 -14.91
N PRO A 123 -0.40 7.88 -15.12
CA PRO A 123 -1.84 7.96 -14.96
C PRO A 123 -2.22 8.34 -13.53
N VAL A 124 -3.01 9.38 -13.33
CA VAL A 124 -3.44 9.85 -12.01
C VAL A 124 -4.90 9.51 -11.80
N PHE A 125 -5.18 8.57 -10.89
CA PHE A 125 -6.54 8.18 -10.52
C PHE A 125 -7.09 9.10 -9.40
N PRO A 126 -8.40 9.39 -9.40
CA PRO A 126 -9.02 10.25 -8.38
C PRO A 126 -9.11 9.58 -7.00
N PHE A 127 -9.22 8.26 -6.95
CA PHE A 127 -9.34 7.47 -5.72
C PHE A 127 -8.10 6.62 -5.49
N ASN A 128 -7.75 6.42 -4.21
CA ASN A 128 -6.73 5.48 -3.75
C ASN A 128 -7.18 4.98 -2.37
N LEU A 129 -8.20 4.14 -2.37
CA LEU A 129 -8.85 3.64 -1.15
C LEU A 129 -7.99 2.55 -0.50
N ASN A 130 -8.08 2.41 0.83
CA ASN A 130 -7.38 1.38 1.59
C ASN A 130 -7.98 -0.04 1.42
N ILE A 131 -8.09 -0.48 0.17
CA ILE A 131 -8.55 -1.80 -0.25
C ILE A 131 -7.72 -2.26 -1.45
N PRO A 132 -7.69 -3.58 -1.73
CA PRO A 132 -7.03 -4.10 -2.93
C PRO A 132 -7.52 -3.38 -4.18
N GLY A 133 -6.59 -2.89 -5.00
CA GLY A 133 -6.90 -2.18 -6.24
C GLY A 133 -7.42 -0.75 -6.08
N GLY A 134 -7.39 -0.15 -4.88
CA GLY A 134 -7.58 1.30 -4.68
C GLY A 134 -8.95 1.90 -5.06
N PHE A 135 -9.90 1.09 -5.52
CA PHE A 135 -11.26 1.50 -5.90
C PHE A 135 -12.28 0.39 -5.58
N LEU A 136 -13.51 0.76 -5.24
CA LEU A 136 -14.53 -0.16 -4.69
C LEU A 136 -15.00 -1.24 -5.68
N PHE A 137 -14.99 -0.94 -6.98
CA PHE A 137 -15.57 -1.81 -8.00
C PHE A 137 -14.48 -2.46 -8.85
N PRO A 138 -14.68 -3.73 -9.28
CA PRO A 138 -13.76 -4.38 -10.21
C PRO A 138 -13.58 -3.53 -11.47
N HIS A 139 -12.35 -3.26 -11.83
CA HIS A 139 -12.00 -2.41 -12.97
C HIS A 139 -10.68 -2.83 -13.58
N GLY A 140 -10.48 -2.46 -14.84
CA GLY A 140 -9.24 -2.64 -15.57
C GLY A 140 -9.01 -1.48 -16.53
N VAL A 141 -7.74 -1.16 -16.79
CA VAL A 141 -7.34 -0.19 -17.80
C VAL A 141 -6.35 -0.85 -18.73
N GLU A 142 -6.70 -0.90 -20.02
CA GLU A 142 -5.84 -1.38 -21.08
C GLU A 142 -5.27 -0.17 -21.84
N TRP A 143 -3.95 -0.04 -21.89
CA TRP A 143 -3.28 1.03 -22.64
C TRP A 143 -2.90 0.55 -24.03
N HIS A 144 -3.22 1.35 -25.05
CA HIS A 144 -3.06 0.97 -26.45
C HIS A 144 -1.92 1.71 -27.14
N SER A 145 -1.86 3.03 -26.98
CA SER A 145 -0.89 3.84 -27.71
C SER A 145 -0.64 5.22 -27.07
N VAL A 146 0.42 5.87 -27.52
CA VAL A 146 0.75 7.27 -27.23
C VAL A 146 0.78 8.05 -28.53
N THR A 147 0.16 9.22 -28.54
CA THR A 147 0.26 10.20 -29.62
C THR A 147 1.31 11.25 -29.27
N LEU A 148 2.24 11.49 -30.20
CA LEU A 148 3.32 12.48 -30.05
C LEU A 148 2.96 13.83 -30.67
N SER A 149 3.70 14.88 -30.33
CA SER A 149 3.50 16.25 -30.81
C SER A 149 3.62 16.40 -32.34
N ASN A 150 4.35 15.50 -33.00
CA ASN A 150 4.44 15.41 -34.46
C ASN A 150 3.32 14.57 -35.10
N LYS A 151 2.27 14.22 -34.33
CA LYS A 151 1.11 13.40 -34.71
C LYS A 151 1.42 11.93 -35.00
N ARG A 152 2.63 11.45 -34.71
CA ARG A 152 2.93 10.03 -34.79
C ARG A 152 2.22 9.30 -33.64
N VAL A 153 1.54 8.21 -33.98
CA VAL A 153 0.92 7.31 -33.00
C VAL A 153 1.82 6.11 -32.81
N ILE A 154 2.03 5.76 -31.55
CA ILE A 154 2.99 4.78 -31.11
C ILE A 154 2.25 3.74 -30.27
N ALA A 155 2.16 2.49 -30.72
CA ALA A 155 1.51 1.41 -29.97
C ALA A 155 2.40 0.92 -28.82
N TYR A 156 1.78 0.45 -27.72
CA TYR A 156 2.48 -0.29 -26.67
C TYR A 156 2.90 -1.68 -27.18
N GLN A 157 4.07 -2.16 -26.75
CA GLN A 157 4.63 -3.46 -27.13
C GLN A 157 5.21 -4.18 -25.92
N PRO A 158 4.88 -5.46 -25.65
CA PRO A 158 5.13 -6.15 -24.37
C PRO A 158 6.61 -6.46 -24.03
N GLU A 159 7.59 -5.97 -24.78
CA GLU A 159 9.01 -6.26 -24.54
C GLU A 159 9.69 -5.10 -23.79
N TRP A 160 10.41 -5.42 -22.71
CA TRP A 160 11.13 -4.45 -21.88
C TRP A 160 12.60 -4.36 -22.28
N SER A 161 13.14 -3.14 -22.27
CA SER A 161 14.57 -2.84 -22.46
C SER A 161 15.02 -1.79 -21.46
N GLU A 162 16.07 -2.09 -20.69
CA GLU A 162 16.72 -1.11 -19.80
C GLU A 162 17.49 -0.04 -20.55
N THR A 163 17.91 -0.31 -21.78
CA THR A 163 18.95 0.48 -22.44
C THR A 163 18.43 1.35 -23.58
N ASP A 164 17.17 1.21 -23.95
CA ASP A 164 16.63 1.84 -25.15
C ASP A 164 15.82 3.15 -24.82
N PRO A 165 16.05 4.29 -25.51
CA PRO A 165 15.27 5.55 -25.37
C PRO A 165 13.76 5.55 -25.72
N GLY A 166 12.85 5.70 -24.77
CA GLY A 166 11.41 5.54 -25.03
C GLY A 166 10.45 6.23 -24.06
N ILE A 167 9.17 5.85 -24.11
CA ILE A 167 8.10 6.33 -23.24
C ILE A 167 7.57 5.16 -22.40
N GLN A 168 7.55 5.31 -21.08
CA GLN A 168 7.10 4.28 -20.13
C GLN A 168 5.94 4.76 -19.26
N LEU A 169 5.14 3.83 -18.74
CA LEU A 169 4.17 4.13 -17.68
C LEU A 169 4.83 3.94 -16.31
N SER A 170 4.64 4.88 -15.39
CA SER A 170 5.27 4.83 -14.08
C SER A 170 4.70 3.68 -13.23
N PRO A 171 5.55 2.78 -12.70
CA PRO A 171 5.13 1.66 -11.84
C PRO A 171 4.44 2.11 -10.54
N SER A 172 4.64 3.37 -10.14
CA SER A 172 4.10 3.95 -8.89
C SER A 172 2.66 4.44 -8.99
N SER A 173 2.09 4.45 -10.20
CA SER A 173 0.76 5.01 -10.48
C SER A 173 -0.28 4.02 -10.96
N SER A 174 0.18 2.81 -11.21
CA SER A 174 -0.61 1.70 -11.65
C SER A 174 -1.38 1.19 -10.43
N ASN A 175 -2.57 1.76 -10.20
CA ASN A 175 -3.62 1.18 -9.37
C ASN A 175 -4.10 -0.14 -10.00
N VAL A 176 -3.17 -1.09 -10.11
CA VAL A 176 -3.18 -2.10 -11.13
C VAL A 176 -3.17 -3.45 -10.46
N THR A 177 -4.13 -4.24 -10.89
CA THR A 177 -4.44 -5.56 -10.39
C THR A 177 -3.44 -6.62 -10.85
N ASN A 178 -2.52 -6.31 -11.78
CA ASN A 178 -1.51 -7.25 -12.27
C ASN A 178 -0.08 -6.66 -12.26
N PRO A 179 0.87 -7.26 -11.51
CA PRO A 179 2.28 -6.88 -11.55
C PRO A 179 2.95 -6.95 -12.94
N ASP A 180 2.38 -7.68 -13.90
CA ASP A 180 2.89 -7.68 -15.29
C ASP A 180 2.63 -6.34 -16.03
N ASP A 181 1.78 -5.47 -15.48
CA ASP A 181 1.52 -4.12 -15.99
C ASP A 181 2.57 -3.09 -15.49
N LEU A 182 3.62 -3.54 -14.80
CA LEU A 182 4.59 -2.64 -14.14
C LEU A 182 5.56 -1.94 -15.07
N THR A 183 5.75 -2.35 -16.34
CA THR A 183 6.70 -1.64 -17.23
C THR A 183 6.60 -2.10 -18.68
N VAL A 184 6.18 -1.22 -19.59
CA VAL A 184 6.23 -1.48 -21.04
C VAL A 184 6.59 -0.21 -21.80
N THR A 185 7.67 -0.27 -22.59
CA THR A 185 8.22 0.83 -23.40
C THR A 185 8.79 0.26 -24.69
N TYR A 186 8.25 0.62 -25.87
CA TYR A 186 9.01 1.03 -27.08
C TYR A 186 8.16 1.16 -28.35
N PRO A 187 8.56 2.06 -29.29
CA PRO A 187 9.26 1.58 -30.46
C PRO A 187 10.50 2.39 -30.79
N PHE A 188 11.49 1.63 -31.22
CA PHE A 188 12.76 2.06 -31.74
C PHE A 188 12.53 2.96 -32.94
N ILE A 189 13.06 4.17 -32.89
CA ILE A 189 13.27 4.96 -34.09
C ILE A 189 14.73 4.77 -34.48
N GLU A 190 14.94 3.90 -35.45
CA GLU A 190 16.24 3.70 -36.09
C GLU A 190 16.81 5.06 -36.55
N GLY A 191 18.02 5.40 -36.11
CA GLY A 191 18.72 6.63 -36.49
C GLY A 191 18.63 7.83 -35.53
N LEU A 192 18.01 7.67 -34.36
CA LEU A 192 17.95 8.73 -33.33
C LEU A 192 19.04 8.53 -32.25
N ASN A 193 20.28 8.93 -32.56
CA ASN A 193 21.25 9.34 -31.54
C ASN A 193 20.79 10.70 -30.98
N VAL A 194 20.00 10.76 -29.90
CA VAL A 194 19.47 12.06 -29.46
C VAL A 194 19.11 12.12 -27.98
N ASP A 195 19.66 13.16 -27.37
CA ASP A 195 19.12 13.88 -26.22
C ASP A 195 17.57 13.97 -26.27
N LYS A 196 16.90 13.53 -25.19
CA LYS A 196 15.44 13.57 -24.97
C LYS A 196 14.82 14.93 -25.31
N LYS A 197 15.56 16.02 -25.15
CA LYS A 197 15.11 17.39 -25.47
C LYS A 197 14.75 17.61 -26.94
N ASN A 198 15.29 16.81 -27.85
CA ASN A 198 15.05 16.91 -29.28
C ASN A 198 13.98 15.93 -29.80
N LEU A 199 13.39 15.12 -28.92
CA LEU A 199 12.37 14.14 -29.28
C LEU A 199 10.96 14.77 -29.31
N PRO A 200 10.06 14.31 -30.19
CA PRO A 200 8.64 14.68 -30.13
C PRO A 200 8.04 14.29 -28.79
N ARG A 201 7.45 15.26 -28.08
CA ARG A 201 6.84 15.04 -26.75
C ARG A 201 5.54 14.24 -26.83
N PRO A 202 5.23 13.38 -25.85
CA PRO A 202 3.91 12.77 -25.73
C PRO A 202 2.85 13.86 -25.46
N VAL A 203 1.72 13.80 -26.16
CA VAL A 203 0.62 14.76 -26.00
C VAL A 203 -0.69 14.10 -25.59
N SER A 204 -0.88 12.82 -25.90
CA SER A 204 -2.06 12.07 -25.45
C SER A 204 -1.76 10.59 -25.28
N LEU A 205 -2.37 9.96 -24.27
CA LEU A 205 -2.33 8.54 -23.98
C LEU A 205 -3.69 7.91 -24.31
N GLN A 206 -3.69 6.91 -25.18
CA GLN A 206 -4.87 6.17 -25.60
C GLN A 206 -4.99 4.83 -24.89
N GLY A 207 -6.22 4.46 -24.55
CA GLY A 207 -6.51 3.19 -23.88
C GLY A 207 -8.01 2.89 -23.84
N GLN A 208 -8.39 1.95 -23.00
CA GLN A 208 -9.76 1.63 -22.67
C GLN A 208 -9.87 1.32 -21.18
N VAL A 209 -10.88 1.88 -20.54
CA VAL A 209 -11.25 1.52 -19.16
C VAL A 209 -12.52 0.68 -19.18
N GLU A 210 -12.54 -0.35 -18.35
CA GLU A 210 -13.71 -1.15 -18.02
C GLU A 210 -13.94 -1.10 -16.51
N VAL A 211 -15.20 -0.88 -16.09
CA VAL A 211 -15.61 -0.95 -14.70
C VAL A 211 -16.90 -1.76 -14.58
N ILE A 212 -16.90 -2.76 -13.70
CA ILE A 212 -18.06 -3.62 -13.44
C ILE A 212 -18.81 -3.07 -12.23
N VAL A 213 -19.97 -2.50 -12.49
CA VAL A 213 -20.78 -1.83 -11.46
C VAL A 213 -21.74 -2.87 -10.86
N PRO A 214 -21.72 -3.11 -9.54
CA PRO A 214 -22.68 -4.00 -8.91
C PRO A 214 -24.07 -3.36 -8.89
N LYS A 215 -25.11 -4.20 -8.85
CA LYS A 215 -26.50 -3.76 -8.65
C LYS A 215 -26.65 -2.98 -7.35
N ARG A 216 -26.01 -3.49 -6.29
CA ARG A 216 -26.01 -2.92 -4.94
C ARG A 216 -24.81 -3.42 -4.14
N LEU A 217 -24.47 -2.66 -3.12
CA LEU A 217 -23.55 -3.04 -2.06
C LEU A 217 -24.36 -3.17 -0.77
N HIS A 218 -24.15 -4.24 -0.01
CA HIS A 218 -24.78 -4.44 1.29
C HIS A 218 -23.72 -4.67 2.37
N SER A 219 -23.82 -3.96 3.49
CA SER A 219 -22.89 -4.06 4.63
C SER A 219 -23.51 -4.77 5.83
N PHE A 220 -22.77 -5.72 6.40
CA PHE A 220 -23.07 -6.40 7.65
C PHE A 220 -22.06 -5.95 8.71
N ASN A 221 -22.54 -5.37 9.80
CA ASN A 221 -21.70 -5.11 10.97
C ASN A 221 -21.73 -6.34 11.89
N LEU A 222 -20.56 -6.95 12.10
CA LEU A 222 -20.39 -8.19 12.85
C LEU A 222 -19.42 -7.96 14.01
N ASP A 223 -19.66 -8.66 15.12
CA ASP A 223 -18.73 -8.69 16.25
C ASP A 223 -18.61 -10.12 16.83
N LYS A 224 -17.92 -10.25 17.96
CA LYS A 224 -17.68 -11.55 18.61
C LYS A 224 -18.95 -12.34 18.93
N LYS A 225 -20.10 -11.68 19.12
CA LYS A 225 -21.39 -12.35 19.38
C LYS A 225 -21.97 -13.01 18.13
N ASP A 226 -21.57 -12.55 16.94
CA ASP A 226 -22.06 -13.06 15.65
C ASP A 226 -21.26 -14.29 15.17
N VAL A 227 -20.23 -14.73 15.91
CA VAL A 227 -19.45 -15.94 15.59
C VAL A 227 -20.35 -17.17 15.55
N GLY A 228 -20.26 -17.94 14.46
CA GLY A 228 -21.10 -19.09 14.16
C GLY A 228 -22.50 -18.75 13.63
N GLN A 229 -22.84 -17.46 13.49
CA GLN A 229 -24.15 -17.02 12.99
C GLN A 229 -24.07 -16.63 11.52
N THR A 230 -25.10 -17.01 10.75
CA THR A 230 -25.32 -16.53 9.39
C THR A 230 -26.25 -15.32 9.40
N ARG A 231 -25.82 -14.23 8.76
CA ARG A 231 -26.63 -13.06 8.44
C ARG A 231 -26.97 -13.08 6.95
N SER A 232 -28.19 -12.66 6.60
CA SER A 232 -28.65 -12.64 5.21
C SER A 232 -29.43 -11.36 4.90
N ASP A 233 -29.26 -10.84 3.68
CA ASP A 233 -30.11 -9.80 3.11
C ASP A 233 -30.42 -10.12 1.63
N GLY A 234 -31.68 -10.44 1.35
CA GLY A 234 -32.11 -10.91 0.04
C GLY A 234 -31.34 -12.15 -0.41
N ASN A 235 -30.62 -12.04 -1.52
CA ASN A 235 -29.80 -13.09 -2.13
C ASN A 235 -28.41 -13.26 -1.51
N LEU A 236 -27.98 -12.33 -0.65
CA LEU A 236 -26.64 -12.32 -0.08
C LEU A 236 -26.66 -12.93 1.33
N SER A 237 -25.63 -13.67 1.69
CA SER A 237 -25.45 -14.20 3.04
C SER A 237 -23.98 -14.21 3.44
N VAL A 238 -23.71 -13.92 4.71
CA VAL A 238 -22.38 -13.97 5.33
C VAL A 238 -22.46 -14.74 6.66
N THR A 239 -21.45 -15.55 6.94
CA THR A 239 -21.27 -16.26 8.21
C THR A 239 -19.91 -15.92 8.78
N LEU A 240 -19.85 -15.43 10.02
CA LEU A 240 -18.60 -15.24 10.74
C LEU A 240 -18.18 -16.56 11.36
N LEU A 241 -17.23 -17.27 10.76
CA LEU A 241 -16.76 -18.58 11.23
C LEU A 241 -15.87 -18.43 12.47
N LYS A 242 -14.97 -17.45 12.44
CA LYS A 242 -14.01 -17.19 13.53
C LYS A 242 -13.68 -15.70 13.60
N LEU A 243 -13.53 -15.20 14.83
CA LEU A 243 -12.96 -13.90 15.10
C LEU A 243 -11.85 -14.06 16.15
N ASP A 244 -10.61 -13.86 15.73
CA ASP A 244 -9.43 -13.86 16.58
C ASP A 244 -8.92 -12.42 16.72
N THR A 245 -7.82 -12.24 17.44
CA THR A 245 -7.28 -10.91 17.77
C THR A 245 -6.96 -10.11 16.51
N HIS A 246 -6.34 -10.72 15.49
CA HIS A 246 -5.84 -10.00 14.31
C HIS A 246 -6.44 -10.48 12.99
N TYR A 247 -7.37 -11.44 13.02
CA TYR A 247 -7.97 -11.99 11.82
C TYR A 247 -9.41 -12.47 12.04
N ALA A 248 -10.13 -12.57 10.94
CA ALA A 248 -11.48 -13.11 10.89
C ALA A 248 -11.60 -14.12 9.76
N GLU A 249 -12.37 -15.17 9.98
CA GLU A 249 -12.73 -16.16 8.97
C GLU A 249 -14.22 -16.02 8.64
N LEU A 250 -14.52 -15.90 7.36
CA LEU A 250 -15.83 -15.61 6.83
C LEU A 250 -16.20 -16.65 5.78
N GLU A 251 -17.49 -16.96 5.71
CA GLU A 251 -18.10 -17.63 4.58
C GLU A 251 -19.16 -16.71 3.98
N PHE A 252 -19.24 -16.59 2.67
CA PHE A 252 -20.29 -15.82 2.01
C PHE A 252 -20.83 -16.52 0.77
N SER A 253 -22.05 -16.13 0.37
CA SER A 253 -22.69 -16.67 -0.83
C SER A 253 -23.65 -15.67 -1.45
N ASN A 254 -23.82 -15.75 -2.77
CA ASN A 254 -24.92 -15.14 -3.51
C ASN A 254 -25.79 -16.26 -4.10
N GLN A 255 -27.09 -16.25 -3.78
CA GLN A 255 -28.03 -17.26 -4.28
C GLN A 255 -28.48 -17.02 -5.73
N LEU A 256 -28.19 -15.83 -6.27
CA LEU A 256 -28.45 -15.50 -7.67
C LEU A 256 -27.17 -15.70 -8.50
N PRO A 257 -27.30 -16.19 -9.75
CA PRO A 257 -26.16 -16.26 -10.65
C PRO A 257 -25.66 -14.85 -11.00
N LEU A 258 -24.42 -14.77 -11.45
CA LEU A 258 -23.86 -13.55 -12.02
C LEU A 258 -24.65 -13.10 -13.26
N ALA A 259 -24.67 -11.79 -13.51
CA ALA A 259 -25.22 -11.25 -14.75
C ALA A 259 -24.48 -11.84 -15.97
N PRO A 260 -25.17 -12.07 -17.10
CA PRO A 260 -24.56 -12.70 -18.28
C PRO A 260 -23.29 -12.01 -18.79
N GLU A 261 -23.22 -10.68 -18.65
CA GLU A 261 -22.08 -9.87 -19.09
C GLU A 261 -20.77 -10.16 -18.33
N VAL A 262 -20.87 -10.71 -17.13
CA VAL A 262 -19.73 -10.98 -16.23
C VAL A 262 -19.67 -12.43 -15.76
N ALA A 263 -20.45 -13.32 -16.38
CA ALA A 263 -20.56 -14.72 -15.99
C ALA A 263 -19.23 -15.49 -16.06
N ASN A 264 -18.31 -15.06 -16.93
CA ASN A 264 -16.98 -15.66 -17.09
C ASN A 264 -15.87 -14.84 -16.41
N THR A 265 -16.23 -13.78 -15.69
CA THR A 265 -15.27 -12.91 -15.00
C THR A 265 -15.06 -13.41 -13.58
N ARG A 266 -13.81 -13.57 -13.16
CA ARG A 266 -13.48 -13.86 -11.76
C ARG A 266 -13.65 -12.59 -10.94
N LEU A 267 -14.72 -12.54 -10.15
CA LEU A 267 -15.05 -11.38 -9.31
C LEU A 267 -14.86 -11.73 -7.84
N ASN A 268 -14.21 -10.83 -7.10
CA ASN A 268 -14.21 -10.85 -5.65
C ASN A 268 -15.26 -9.85 -5.14
N PRO A 269 -16.42 -10.32 -4.65
CA PRO A 269 -17.50 -9.43 -4.22
C PRO A 269 -17.34 -8.93 -2.78
N LEU A 270 -16.25 -9.26 -2.09
CA LEU A 270 -16.11 -9.05 -0.66
C LEU A 270 -15.18 -7.87 -0.36
N ILE A 271 -15.70 -6.91 0.42
CA ILE A 271 -14.93 -5.85 1.06
C ILE A 271 -15.03 -6.07 2.57
N VAL A 272 -13.90 -6.11 3.27
CA VAL A 272 -13.89 -6.28 4.73
C VAL A 272 -13.02 -5.22 5.36
N GLN A 273 -13.62 -4.46 6.26
CA GLN A 273 -12.96 -3.48 7.10
C GLN A 273 -13.09 -3.92 8.57
N ALA A 274 -12.11 -3.56 9.39
CA ALA A 274 -12.12 -3.82 10.82
C ALA A 274 -11.91 -2.52 11.58
N ARG A 275 -12.52 -2.41 12.76
CA ARG A 275 -12.25 -1.34 13.73
C ARG A 275 -11.74 -1.93 15.04
N ASP A 276 -10.86 -1.19 15.70
CA ASP A 276 -10.46 -1.50 17.06
C ASP A 276 -11.47 -0.96 18.09
N SER A 277 -11.16 -1.16 19.38
CA SER A 277 -12.00 -0.69 20.50
C SER A 277 -12.15 0.84 20.60
N THR A 278 -11.31 1.61 19.91
CA THR A 278 -11.41 3.08 19.82
C THR A 278 -12.34 3.52 18.69
N GLY A 279 -12.78 2.58 17.85
CA GLY A 279 -13.59 2.83 16.65
C GLY A 279 -12.78 3.22 15.42
N GLN A 280 -11.44 3.17 15.48
CA GLN A 280 -10.58 3.49 14.35
C GLN A 280 -10.45 2.31 13.39
N PHE A 281 -10.45 2.58 12.09
CA PHE A 281 -10.28 1.54 11.07
C PHE A 281 -8.85 1.03 11.05
N LEU A 282 -8.68 -0.29 10.89
CA LEU A 282 -7.39 -0.95 10.81
C LEU A 282 -6.93 -1.13 9.36
N VAL A 283 -5.63 -1.06 9.12
CA VAL A 283 -5.03 -1.42 7.83
C VAL A 283 -5.16 -2.93 7.63
N ARG A 284 -5.67 -3.31 6.46
CA ARG A 284 -5.77 -4.70 6.02
C ARG A 284 -4.38 -5.20 5.63
N ALA A 285 -3.90 -6.23 6.32
CA ALA A 285 -2.59 -6.81 6.09
C ALA A 285 -2.59 -7.93 5.03
N GLY A 286 -3.76 -8.52 4.75
CA GLY A 286 -3.93 -9.47 3.66
C GLY A 286 -5.15 -10.37 3.84
N ALA A 287 -5.24 -11.39 2.98
CA ALA A 287 -6.25 -12.45 3.10
C ALA A 287 -5.80 -13.76 2.45
N ILE A 288 -6.39 -14.85 2.93
CA ILE A 288 -6.34 -16.21 2.38
C ILE A 288 -7.77 -16.58 1.95
N ASN A 289 -7.97 -16.97 0.70
CA ASN A 289 -9.32 -17.20 0.14
C ASN A 289 -9.68 -18.69 0.11
N GLU A 290 -8.71 -19.55 0.41
CA GLU A 290 -8.82 -21.00 0.36
C GLU A 290 -8.98 -21.55 1.78
N ASN A 291 -10.03 -22.34 1.98
CA ASN A 291 -10.21 -23.06 3.23
C ASN A 291 -9.30 -24.31 3.28
N PRO A 292 -9.13 -24.96 4.45
CA PRO A 292 -8.27 -26.15 4.57
C PRO A 292 -8.65 -27.31 3.63
N GLU A 293 -9.94 -27.49 3.34
CA GLU A 293 -10.44 -28.53 2.44
C GLU A 293 -10.02 -28.28 0.98
N GLN A 294 -10.12 -27.03 0.52
CA GLN A 294 -9.71 -26.58 -0.80
C GLN A 294 -8.19 -26.67 -0.97
N VAL A 295 -7.41 -26.32 0.07
CA VAL A 295 -5.96 -26.52 0.07
C VAL A 295 -5.63 -28.02 -0.08
N ALA A 296 -6.30 -28.90 0.67
CA ALA A 296 -6.09 -30.34 0.55
C ALA A 296 -6.46 -30.88 -0.84
N PHE A 297 -7.52 -30.36 -1.45
CA PHE A 297 -7.91 -30.66 -2.82
C PHE A 297 -6.80 -30.26 -3.83
N TYR A 298 -6.26 -29.05 -3.73
CA TYR A 298 -5.16 -28.59 -4.59
C TYR A 298 -3.87 -29.38 -4.40
N GLN A 299 -3.53 -29.74 -3.17
CA GLN A 299 -2.38 -30.60 -2.88
C GLN A 299 -2.54 -31.98 -3.55
N LYS A 300 -3.76 -32.53 -3.56
CA LYS A 300 -4.05 -33.80 -4.24
C LYS A 300 -3.93 -33.67 -5.76
N GLN A 301 -4.40 -32.57 -6.36
CA GLN A 301 -4.22 -32.31 -7.80
C GLN A 301 -2.74 -32.16 -8.17
N LEU A 302 -1.96 -31.40 -7.38
CA LEU A 302 -0.52 -31.25 -7.60
C LEU A 302 0.20 -32.60 -7.57
N ALA A 303 -0.08 -33.41 -6.54
CA ALA A 303 0.51 -34.74 -6.42
C ALA A 303 0.13 -35.66 -7.60
N TYR A 304 -1.08 -35.49 -8.17
CA TYR A 304 -1.51 -36.23 -9.36
C TYR A 304 -0.81 -35.75 -10.63
N LEU A 305 -0.64 -34.44 -10.81
CA LEU A 305 0.10 -33.84 -11.92
C LEU A 305 1.57 -34.28 -11.92
N GLN A 306 2.21 -34.30 -10.75
CA GLN A 306 3.61 -34.73 -10.59
C GLN A 306 3.86 -36.21 -10.93
N GLN A 307 2.81 -37.04 -11.00
CA GLN A 307 2.90 -38.45 -11.44
C GLN A 307 2.79 -38.61 -12.96
N GLN A 308 2.38 -37.56 -13.68
CA GLN A 308 2.22 -37.61 -15.13
C GLN A 308 3.56 -37.41 -15.82
N LYS A 309 3.71 -38.02 -17.01
CA LYS A 309 4.92 -37.87 -17.83
C LYS A 309 4.77 -36.83 -18.93
N ALA A 310 3.53 -36.55 -19.35
CA ALA A 310 3.20 -35.63 -20.44
C ALA A 310 1.78 -35.10 -20.26
N TRP A 311 1.49 -33.96 -20.87
CA TRP A 311 0.14 -33.41 -20.92
C TRP A 311 -0.73 -34.20 -21.91
N SER A 312 -2.02 -34.34 -21.60
CA SER A 312 -2.99 -34.95 -22.52
C SER A 312 -4.37 -34.32 -22.36
N GLU A 313 -5.20 -34.37 -23.41
CA GLU A 313 -6.59 -33.89 -23.36
C GLU A 313 -7.41 -34.63 -22.29
N THR A 314 -7.09 -35.91 -22.04
CA THR A 314 -7.76 -36.71 -20.99
C THR A 314 -7.37 -36.22 -19.59
N LEU A 315 -6.11 -35.82 -19.39
CA LEU A 315 -5.65 -35.22 -18.15
C LEU A 315 -6.33 -33.87 -17.89
N GLU A 316 -6.31 -32.99 -18.90
CA GLU A 316 -6.95 -31.67 -18.86
C GLU A 316 -8.43 -31.77 -18.51
N LYS A 317 -9.17 -32.58 -19.26
CA LYS A 317 -10.60 -32.82 -18.99
C LYS A 317 -10.85 -33.35 -17.58
N LYS A 318 -10.01 -34.26 -17.08
CA LYS A 318 -10.16 -34.79 -15.73
C LYS A 318 -9.98 -33.70 -14.68
N LEU A 319 -8.97 -32.84 -14.83
CA LEU A 319 -8.71 -31.74 -13.90
C LEU A 319 -9.87 -30.74 -13.92
N ASP A 320 -10.38 -30.41 -15.10
CA ASP A 320 -11.54 -29.53 -15.27
C ASP A 320 -12.80 -30.13 -14.64
N ASP A 321 -13.09 -31.41 -14.90
CA ASP A 321 -14.25 -32.12 -14.33
C ASP A 321 -14.15 -32.20 -12.79
N GLU A 322 -12.95 -32.48 -12.24
CA GLU A 322 -12.71 -32.53 -10.79
C GLU A 322 -12.84 -31.15 -10.14
N GLN A 323 -12.31 -30.10 -10.78
CA GLN A 323 -12.45 -28.72 -10.31
C GLN A 323 -13.91 -28.29 -10.31
N GLN A 324 -14.64 -28.53 -11.40
CA GLN A 324 -16.05 -28.18 -11.51
C GLN A 324 -16.90 -28.94 -10.49
N ALA A 325 -16.63 -30.22 -10.26
CA ALA A 325 -17.31 -31.01 -9.24
C ALA A 325 -17.03 -30.48 -7.83
N PHE A 326 -15.79 -30.05 -7.54
CA PHE A 326 -15.44 -29.44 -6.26
C PHE A 326 -16.20 -28.12 -6.05
N GLU A 327 -16.22 -27.23 -7.03
CA GLU A 327 -16.93 -25.94 -6.97
C GLU A 327 -18.44 -26.11 -6.77
N GLN A 328 -19.06 -27.07 -7.46
CA GLN A 328 -20.50 -27.36 -7.31
C GLN A 328 -20.88 -27.83 -5.90
N GLN A 329 -19.97 -28.51 -5.20
CA GLN A 329 -20.17 -28.97 -3.82
C GLN A 329 -19.94 -27.84 -2.79
N HIS A 330 -19.26 -26.77 -3.19
CA HIS A 330 -18.87 -25.66 -2.32
C HIS A 330 -19.44 -24.32 -2.83
N PRO A 331 -20.77 -24.11 -2.76
CA PRO A 331 -21.43 -22.90 -3.24
C PRO A 331 -21.16 -21.66 -2.36
N ARG A 332 -20.40 -21.82 -1.28
CA ARG A 332 -19.99 -20.74 -0.37
C ARG A 332 -18.52 -20.47 -0.56
N HIS A 333 -18.16 -19.21 -0.55
CA HIS A 333 -16.79 -18.76 -0.68
C HIS A 333 -16.21 -18.44 0.69
N TYR A 334 -14.99 -18.90 0.92
CA TYR A 334 -14.26 -18.67 2.14
C TYR A 334 -13.40 -17.40 2.04
N ASN A 335 -13.23 -16.71 3.17
CA ASN A 335 -12.26 -15.64 3.28
C ASN A 335 -11.70 -15.53 4.69
N LYS A 336 -10.39 -15.67 4.83
CA LYS A 336 -9.65 -15.36 6.06
C LYS A 336 -8.92 -14.04 5.88
N VAL A 337 -9.45 -12.97 6.46
CA VAL A 337 -8.91 -11.61 6.37
C VAL A 337 -8.13 -11.30 7.64
N TYR A 338 -6.98 -10.65 7.52
CA TYR A 338 -6.17 -10.27 8.68
C TYR A 338 -5.68 -8.83 8.61
N PHE A 339 -5.53 -8.20 9.77
CA PHE A 339 -5.31 -6.77 9.96
C PHE A 339 -4.04 -6.48 10.76
N ASN A 340 -3.58 -5.24 10.68
CA ASN A 340 -2.54 -4.68 11.53
C ASN A 340 -3.19 -4.11 12.79
N GLY A 341 -3.44 -4.94 13.82
CA GLY A 341 -4.00 -4.52 15.10
C GLY A 341 -5.19 -5.34 15.59
N PRO A 342 -5.60 -5.15 16.87
CA PRO A 342 -6.66 -5.93 17.49
C PRO A 342 -8.06 -5.53 16.97
N ILE A 343 -8.85 -6.53 16.55
CA ILE A 343 -10.18 -6.33 16.00
C ILE A 343 -11.23 -6.30 17.12
N ASP A 344 -12.06 -5.25 17.15
CA ASP A 344 -13.27 -5.17 17.99
C ASP A 344 -14.54 -5.44 17.15
N THR A 345 -14.67 -4.77 16.01
CA THR A 345 -15.81 -4.94 15.09
C THR A 345 -15.37 -5.11 13.64
N LEU A 346 -16.20 -5.80 12.86
CA LEU A 346 -16.03 -6.01 11.42
C LEU A 346 -17.18 -5.37 10.65
N GLU A 347 -16.86 -4.65 9.58
CA GLU A 347 -17.80 -4.24 8.55
C GLU A 347 -17.53 -5.07 7.30
N VAL A 348 -18.45 -5.99 7.00
CA VAL A 348 -18.37 -6.90 5.85
C VAL A 348 -19.36 -6.47 4.79
N SER A 349 -18.86 -6.03 3.64
CA SER A 349 -19.68 -5.59 2.52
C SER A 349 -19.61 -6.55 1.34
N LEU A 350 -20.78 -6.92 0.82
CA LEU A 350 -20.94 -7.79 -0.34
C LEU A 350 -21.48 -7.00 -1.53
N LEU A 351 -20.79 -7.11 -2.66
CA LEU A 351 -21.16 -6.54 -3.96
C LEU A 351 -22.07 -7.53 -4.71
N ASP A 352 -23.28 -7.09 -5.05
CA ASP A 352 -24.26 -7.92 -5.76
C ASP A 352 -24.10 -7.76 -7.28
N PHE A 353 -23.52 -8.77 -7.93
CA PHE A 353 -23.31 -8.78 -9.38
C PHE A 353 -24.40 -9.52 -10.15
N SER A 354 -25.55 -9.84 -9.54
CA SER A 354 -26.64 -10.57 -10.23
C SER A 354 -27.27 -9.77 -11.38
N GLU A 355 -27.22 -8.45 -11.30
CA GLU A 355 -27.65 -7.50 -12.35
C GLU A 355 -26.55 -6.44 -12.54
N ALA A 356 -25.29 -6.88 -12.61
CA ALA A 356 -24.17 -5.98 -12.85
C ALA A 356 -24.29 -5.27 -14.21
N THR A 357 -23.79 -4.04 -14.28
CA THR A 357 -23.64 -3.30 -15.55
C THR A 357 -22.17 -3.05 -15.82
N VAL A 358 -21.72 -3.29 -17.05
CA VAL A 358 -20.33 -3.03 -17.43
C VAL A 358 -20.21 -1.68 -18.15
N THR A 359 -19.47 -0.74 -17.55
CA THR A 359 -19.13 0.54 -18.18
C THR A 359 -17.81 0.37 -18.93
N ARG A 360 -17.82 0.58 -20.25
CA ARG A 360 -16.62 0.61 -21.11
C ARG A 360 -16.45 1.99 -21.71
N LYS A 361 -15.25 2.57 -21.61
CA LYS A 361 -14.95 3.88 -22.21
C LYS A 361 -13.58 3.86 -22.87
N ALA A 362 -13.53 4.27 -24.13
CA ALA A 362 -12.26 4.59 -24.78
C ALA A 362 -11.65 5.84 -24.14
N LEU A 363 -10.35 5.77 -23.87
CA LEU A 363 -9.57 6.82 -23.25
C LEU A 363 -8.73 7.52 -24.33
N ASP A 364 -8.74 8.85 -24.31
CA ASP A 364 -7.83 9.73 -25.03
C ASP A 364 -7.44 10.85 -24.06
N LEU A 365 -6.45 10.57 -23.23
CA LEU A 365 -6.10 11.38 -22.07
C LEU A 365 -4.97 12.35 -22.41
N PRO A 366 -5.16 13.66 -22.22
CA PRO A 366 -4.09 14.62 -22.46
C PRO A 366 -2.95 14.42 -21.47
N VAL A 367 -1.72 14.44 -21.98
CA VAL A 367 -0.51 14.44 -21.16
C VAL A 367 -0.25 15.87 -20.67
N ARG A 368 -0.11 16.03 -19.35
CA ARG A 368 0.09 17.31 -18.67
C ARG A 368 1.48 17.37 -18.04
N GLU A 369 2.13 18.52 -18.12
CA GLU A 369 3.48 18.76 -17.59
C GLU A 369 3.39 19.71 -16.40
N PHE A 370 3.55 19.15 -15.20
CA PHE A 370 3.54 19.88 -13.93
C PHE A 370 4.79 19.49 -13.15
N ASP A 371 5.89 20.19 -13.41
CA ASP A 371 7.12 20.00 -12.66
C ASP A 371 6.89 20.44 -11.21
N PRO A 372 7.35 19.68 -10.19
CA PRO A 372 7.19 20.08 -8.79
C PRO A 372 7.80 21.46 -8.50
N HIS A 373 8.82 21.85 -9.27
CA HIS A 373 9.51 23.13 -9.22
C HIS A 373 9.58 23.73 -10.63
N THR A 374 9.21 24.99 -10.78
CA THR A 374 9.29 25.71 -12.05
C THR A 374 9.68 27.16 -11.85
N THR A 375 10.34 27.77 -12.84
CA THR A 375 10.62 29.22 -12.85
C THR A 375 9.58 30.02 -13.64
N GLU A 376 8.63 29.33 -14.28
CA GLU A 376 7.51 29.94 -14.97
C GLU A 376 6.70 30.80 -13.99
N LYS A 377 6.25 31.98 -14.39
CA LYS A 377 5.41 32.83 -13.52
C LYS A 377 3.92 32.60 -13.73
N THR A 378 3.57 31.93 -14.82
CA THR A 378 2.19 31.67 -15.20
C THR A 378 1.70 30.41 -14.50
N VAL A 379 0.54 30.52 -13.85
CA VAL A 379 -0.13 29.35 -13.26
C VAL A 379 -0.85 28.59 -14.37
N GLN A 380 -0.43 27.35 -14.62
CA GLN A 380 -1.08 26.50 -15.60
C GLN A 380 -2.46 26.03 -15.09
N PRO A 381 -3.51 26.01 -15.92
CA PRO A 381 -4.81 25.49 -15.52
C PRO A 381 -4.82 23.95 -15.49
N LEU A 382 -5.53 23.37 -14.52
CA LEU A 382 -5.82 21.93 -14.45
C LEU A 382 -7.32 21.72 -14.27
N ASP A 383 -8.07 21.87 -15.35
CA ASP A 383 -9.53 21.84 -15.29
C ASP A 383 -10.04 20.40 -15.42
N LEU A 384 -10.49 19.83 -14.29
CA LEU A 384 -11.17 18.53 -14.25
C LEU A 384 -12.65 18.73 -13.88
N PRO A 385 -13.61 18.18 -14.65
CA PRO A 385 -15.04 18.43 -14.46
C PRO A 385 -15.66 17.53 -13.37
N ILE A 386 -14.91 17.24 -12.31
CA ILE A 386 -15.30 16.32 -11.23
C ILE A 386 -14.90 16.87 -9.87
N THR A 387 -15.56 16.37 -8.82
CA THR A 387 -15.27 16.71 -7.42
C THR A 387 -14.96 15.43 -6.67
N VAL A 388 -13.87 15.44 -5.90
CA VAL A 388 -13.44 14.32 -5.06
C VAL A 388 -13.13 14.87 -3.69
N TYR A 389 -13.70 14.25 -2.68
CA TYR A 389 -13.55 14.67 -1.31
C TYR A 389 -12.40 13.95 -0.61
N ASP A 390 -11.80 14.65 0.34
CA ASP A 390 -10.81 14.12 1.27
C ASP A 390 -11.51 13.75 2.58
N ASP A 391 -11.93 12.49 2.67
CA ASP A 391 -12.59 11.95 3.87
C ASP A 391 -11.65 11.78 5.07
N LEU A 392 -10.34 11.95 4.87
CA LEU A 392 -9.33 11.85 5.93
C LEU A 392 -9.06 13.17 6.60
N ALA A 393 -9.17 14.27 5.84
CA ALA A 393 -8.90 15.59 6.35
C ALA A 393 -9.60 15.87 7.69
N PRO A 394 -10.90 15.55 7.92
CA PRO A 394 -11.53 15.79 9.22
C PRO A 394 -10.84 15.12 10.40
N ASP A 395 -10.41 13.86 10.25
CA ASP A 395 -9.74 13.11 11.33
C ASP A 395 -8.27 13.49 11.46
N TRP A 396 -7.57 13.67 10.33
CA TRP A 396 -6.18 14.14 10.29
C TRP A 396 -6.00 15.47 11.00
N LEU A 397 -6.93 16.41 10.75
CA LEU A 397 -6.88 17.76 11.30
C LEU A 397 -7.16 17.83 12.80
N LYS A 398 -7.70 16.78 13.43
CA LYS A 398 -7.75 16.68 14.91
C LYS A 398 -6.34 16.65 15.52
N GLY A 399 -5.34 16.21 14.76
CA GLY A 399 -3.94 16.24 15.17
C GLY A 399 -3.37 17.65 15.39
N ALA A 400 -3.99 18.70 14.83
CA ALA A 400 -3.59 20.09 15.09
C ALA A 400 -3.81 20.51 16.55
N SER A 401 -4.63 19.77 17.30
CA SER A 401 -4.88 19.98 18.73
C SER A 401 -4.39 18.82 19.59
N LEU A 402 -3.35 18.11 19.13
CA LEU A 402 -2.77 16.99 19.88
C LEU A 402 -2.23 17.49 21.23
N THR A 403 -2.44 16.71 22.28
CA THR A 403 -1.92 17.01 23.63
C THR A 403 -0.64 16.21 23.91
N GLU A 404 0.13 16.66 24.90
CA GLU A 404 1.32 15.94 25.35
C GLU A 404 0.98 14.50 25.79
N GLU A 405 -0.11 14.31 26.55
CA GLU A 405 -0.52 12.98 26.98
C GLU A 405 -0.89 12.08 25.80
N GLN A 406 -1.60 12.62 24.81
CA GLN A 406 -1.97 11.89 23.60
C GLN A 406 -0.74 11.50 22.78
N LEU A 407 0.22 12.43 22.60
CA LEU A 407 1.47 12.18 21.89
C LEU A 407 2.27 11.06 22.58
N LYS A 408 2.46 11.14 23.90
CA LYS A 408 3.18 10.10 24.68
C LYS A 408 2.46 8.75 24.66
N SER A 409 1.13 8.74 24.73
CA SER A 409 0.34 7.51 24.72
C SER A 409 0.40 6.76 23.39
N GLY A 410 0.76 7.46 22.30
CA GLY A 410 0.90 6.88 20.97
C GLY A 410 2.28 6.28 20.68
N VAL A 411 3.23 6.35 21.62
CA VAL A 411 4.57 5.77 21.45
C VAL A 411 4.58 4.28 21.76
N HIS A 412 5.11 3.50 20.83
CA HIS A 412 5.35 2.08 20.95
C HIS A 412 6.84 1.79 20.80
N ILE A 413 7.43 1.17 21.82
CA ILE A 413 8.85 0.82 21.78
C ILE A 413 9.01 -0.57 21.18
N ARG A 414 9.91 -0.67 20.20
CA ARG A 414 10.27 -1.93 19.55
C ARG A 414 11.76 -2.14 19.62
N GLN A 415 12.14 -3.40 19.50
CA GLN A 415 13.54 -3.79 19.43
C GLN A 415 13.75 -4.70 18.24
N SER A 416 14.87 -4.50 17.57
CA SER A 416 15.33 -5.37 16.50
C SER A 416 16.80 -5.72 16.75
N VAL A 417 17.10 -7.01 16.69
CA VAL A 417 18.47 -7.53 16.82
C VAL A 417 18.71 -8.45 15.63
N GLU A 418 18.87 -7.85 14.45
CA GLU A 418 19.18 -8.60 13.22
C GLU A 418 20.59 -9.19 13.29
N GLU A 419 21.54 -8.40 13.81
CA GLU A 419 22.90 -8.82 14.12
C GLU A 419 23.43 -8.09 15.36
N PRO A 420 24.38 -8.67 16.12
CA PRO A 420 24.90 -8.04 17.34
C PRO A 420 25.51 -6.65 17.14
N SER A 421 26.02 -6.36 15.94
CA SER A 421 26.63 -5.07 15.58
C SER A 421 25.64 -3.93 15.33
N ALA A 422 24.36 -4.22 15.18
CA ALA A 422 23.35 -3.25 14.76
C ALA A 422 22.02 -3.45 15.48
N ALA A 423 22.06 -3.71 16.79
CA ALA A 423 20.85 -3.81 17.59
C ALA A 423 20.17 -2.43 17.71
N ARG A 424 18.83 -2.40 17.70
CA ARG A 424 18.06 -1.15 17.71
C ARG A 424 16.95 -1.15 18.76
N ILE A 425 16.69 0.04 19.29
CA ILE A 425 15.46 0.41 19.99
C ILE A 425 14.77 1.48 19.15
N GLU A 426 13.53 1.22 18.74
CA GLU A 426 12.73 2.08 17.87
C GLU A 426 11.54 2.60 18.68
N PHE A 427 11.31 3.92 18.66
CA PHE A 427 10.22 4.60 19.36
C PHE A 427 9.18 5.01 18.32
N ASP A 428 8.43 4.02 17.82
CA ASP A 428 7.44 4.23 16.79
C ASP A 428 6.24 5.01 17.36
N HIS A 429 5.76 5.99 16.61
CA HIS A 429 4.43 6.54 16.82
C HIS A 429 3.73 6.75 15.49
N ARG A 430 2.40 6.82 15.52
CA ARG A 430 1.62 7.14 14.33
C ARG A 430 2.08 8.50 13.80
N LYS A 431 2.25 8.62 12.48
CA LYS A 431 2.42 9.94 11.84
C LYS A 431 1.24 10.82 12.20
N THR A 432 1.52 11.97 12.77
CA THR A 432 0.56 12.98 13.21
C THR A 432 0.72 14.24 12.38
N PHE A 433 -0.27 15.13 12.51
CA PHE A 433 -0.19 16.48 11.94
C PHE A 433 1.07 17.24 12.41
N ASN A 434 1.57 16.97 13.63
CA ASN A 434 2.75 17.65 14.18
C ASN A 434 4.03 17.26 13.46
N ASP A 435 4.13 16.03 12.94
CA ASP A 435 5.33 15.56 12.23
C ASP A 435 5.51 16.30 10.91
N GLU A 436 4.40 16.71 10.29
CA GLU A 436 4.45 17.59 9.12
C GLU A 436 4.86 19.02 9.48
N MET A 437 4.79 19.42 10.74
CA MET A 437 5.03 20.79 11.20
C MET A 437 6.44 21.02 11.76
N LEU A 438 7.33 20.03 11.73
CA LEU A 438 8.71 20.16 12.26
C LEU A 438 9.51 21.27 11.56
N GLY A 439 9.49 21.28 10.23
CA GLY A 439 10.32 22.17 9.42
C GLY A 439 11.81 21.80 9.45
N ASP A 440 12.61 22.49 8.63
CA ASP A 440 14.01 22.12 8.37
C ASP A 440 15.01 22.67 9.41
N ASP A 441 14.65 23.73 10.14
CA ASP A 441 15.51 24.40 11.12
C ASP A 441 15.46 23.76 12.52
N PHE A 442 14.86 22.57 12.63
CA PHE A 442 14.59 21.94 13.91
C PHE A 442 15.83 21.27 14.52
N SER A 443 16.01 21.43 15.83
CA SER A 443 17.04 20.74 16.62
C SER A 443 16.40 19.89 17.72
N PRO A 444 16.65 18.57 17.74
CA PRO A 444 15.96 17.65 18.65
C PRO A 444 16.35 17.79 20.13
N GLY A 445 17.40 18.55 20.45
CA GLY A 445 17.94 18.66 21.80
C GLY A 445 18.73 17.42 22.24
N GLU A 446 19.01 17.32 23.54
CA GLU A 446 19.71 16.16 24.12
C GLU A 446 18.77 14.96 24.28
N SER A 447 19.28 13.77 23.96
CA SER A 447 18.56 12.49 24.08
C SER A 447 19.43 11.49 24.84
N PRO A 448 19.49 11.58 26.18
CA PRO A 448 20.38 10.76 26.99
C PRO A 448 19.88 9.31 27.05
N VAL A 449 20.81 8.36 26.91
CA VAL A 449 20.57 6.93 27.12
C VAL A 449 21.68 6.33 27.98
N THR A 450 21.32 5.38 28.82
CA THR A 450 22.24 4.65 29.70
C THR A 450 21.84 3.19 29.73
N PHE A 451 22.83 2.31 29.67
CA PHE A 451 22.65 0.86 29.65
C PHE A 451 23.04 0.24 30.99
N PHE A 452 22.33 -0.81 31.38
CA PHE A 452 22.48 -1.51 32.66
C PHE A 452 22.42 -3.03 32.45
N THR A 453 23.01 -3.78 33.38
CA THR A 453 22.86 -5.23 33.54
C THR A 453 21.49 -5.60 34.13
N GLU A 454 21.21 -6.91 34.32
CA GLU A 454 19.93 -7.37 34.90
C GLU A 454 19.71 -6.81 36.32
N LYS A 455 18.47 -6.43 36.66
CA LYS A 455 18.14 -5.89 37.99
C LYS A 455 18.40 -6.91 39.11
N HIS A 456 19.15 -6.51 40.14
CA HIS A 456 19.27 -7.26 41.38
C HIS A 456 18.34 -6.69 42.46
N ASN A 457 17.51 -7.55 43.08
CA ASN A 457 16.50 -7.14 44.09
C ASN A 457 15.55 -6.01 43.63
N GLY A 458 15.25 -5.95 42.33
CA GLY A 458 14.37 -4.94 41.73
C GLY A 458 14.99 -3.56 41.54
N LYS A 459 16.31 -3.39 41.78
CA LYS A 459 17.04 -2.15 41.53
C LYS A 459 17.96 -2.30 40.33
N LEU A 460 18.17 -1.20 39.60
CA LEU A 460 19.20 -1.10 38.56
C LEU A 460 20.58 -1.20 39.22
N ASP A 461 21.49 -1.90 38.56
CA ASP A 461 22.91 -1.95 38.93
C ASP A 461 23.62 -0.64 38.53
N GLU A 462 24.95 -0.60 38.60
CA GLU A 462 25.74 0.53 38.10
C GLU A 462 25.61 0.64 36.56
N PRO A 463 25.61 1.88 36.01
CA PRO A 463 25.66 2.09 34.56
C PRO A 463 26.86 1.40 33.91
N ILE A 464 26.63 0.79 32.75
CA ILE A 464 27.72 0.27 31.92
C ILE A 464 28.45 1.47 31.30
N GLU A 465 29.76 1.60 31.56
CA GLU A 465 30.60 2.60 30.91
C GLU A 465 30.88 2.17 29.46
N LEU A 466 30.51 3.03 28.51
CA LEU A 466 30.59 2.73 27.08
C LEU A 466 31.45 3.77 26.34
N PRO A 467 32.21 3.36 25.31
CA PRO A 467 32.85 4.30 24.41
C PRO A 467 31.79 5.03 23.56
N PRO A 468 32.09 6.25 23.05
CA PRO A 468 31.15 7.03 22.23
C PRO A 468 30.63 6.30 20.99
N GLU A 469 31.39 5.34 20.46
CA GLU A 469 31.04 4.58 19.26
C GLU A 469 30.12 3.38 19.54
N ALA A 470 29.88 3.03 20.82
CA ALA A 470 29.07 1.85 21.17
C ALA A 470 27.58 2.02 20.85
N TYR A 471 27.11 3.26 20.73
CA TYR A 471 25.73 3.55 20.37
C TYR A 471 25.59 4.91 19.71
N GLN A 472 24.50 5.06 18.96
CA GLN A 472 24.07 6.31 18.35
C GLN A 472 22.58 6.49 18.59
N VAL A 473 22.19 7.70 19.01
CA VAL A 473 20.79 8.09 19.12
C VAL A 473 20.47 8.98 17.92
N ASP A 474 19.42 8.63 17.16
CA ASP A 474 18.84 9.44 16.11
C ASP A 474 17.43 9.87 16.53
N PRO A 475 17.27 11.07 17.10
CA PRO A 475 15.97 11.54 17.55
C PRO A 475 14.97 11.83 16.43
N LEU A 476 15.43 12.13 15.21
CA LEU A 476 14.54 12.42 14.07
C LEU A 476 13.93 11.14 13.51
N GLN A 477 14.70 10.06 13.53
CA GLN A 477 14.20 8.71 13.23
C GLN A 477 13.60 8.01 14.45
N ALA A 478 13.66 8.66 15.62
CA ALA A 478 13.24 8.08 16.90
C ALA A 478 13.88 6.71 17.19
N THR A 479 15.18 6.56 16.89
CA THR A 479 15.92 5.29 17.04
C THR A 479 17.15 5.42 17.93
N ILE A 480 17.51 4.31 18.58
CA ILE A 480 18.78 4.12 19.28
C ILE A 480 19.41 2.88 18.67
N THR A 481 20.55 3.03 18.00
CA THR A 481 21.34 1.91 17.46
C THR A 481 22.53 1.65 18.36
N TYR A 482 22.84 0.39 18.67
CA TYR A 482 23.95 0.02 19.53
C TYR A 482 24.63 -1.28 19.07
N ASP A 483 25.94 -1.34 19.27
CA ASP A 483 26.78 -2.48 18.91
C ASP A 483 27.12 -3.28 20.17
N LEU A 484 26.51 -4.46 20.32
CA LEU A 484 26.73 -5.36 21.46
C LEU A 484 28.19 -5.84 21.57
N ASN A 485 28.98 -5.80 20.50
CA ASN A 485 30.39 -6.21 20.53
C ASN A 485 31.28 -5.18 21.24
N LEU A 486 30.80 -3.94 21.40
CA LEU A 486 31.53 -2.86 22.08
C LEU A 486 31.17 -2.73 23.57
N PHE A 487 30.25 -3.57 24.06
CA PHE A 487 29.85 -3.58 25.46
C PHE A 487 30.80 -4.44 26.29
N PRO A 488 31.35 -3.93 27.42
CA PRO A 488 32.19 -4.73 28.30
C PRO A 488 31.40 -5.81 29.06
N GLU A 489 30.09 -5.61 29.22
CA GLU A 489 29.17 -6.50 29.91
C GLU A 489 27.86 -6.61 29.12
N THR A 490 27.17 -7.76 29.18
CA THR A 490 25.92 -7.96 28.44
C THR A 490 24.83 -7.01 28.97
N PRO A 491 24.35 -6.05 28.16
CA PRO A 491 23.31 -5.13 28.59
C PRO A 491 21.97 -5.86 28.65
N ALA A 492 21.16 -5.54 29.66
CA ALA A 492 19.84 -6.12 29.86
C ALA A 492 18.74 -5.06 29.94
N ILE A 493 19.07 -3.80 30.24
CA ILE A 493 18.12 -2.70 30.37
C ILE A 493 18.72 -1.42 29.79
N ALA A 494 17.93 -0.67 29.03
CA ALA A 494 18.24 0.70 28.63
C ALA A 494 17.26 1.67 29.31
N VAL A 495 17.80 2.76 29.86
CA VAL A 495 17.03 3.85 30.49
C VAL A 495 17.44 5.16 29.84
N GLY A 496 16.48 5.99 29.51
CA GLY A 496 16.77 7.25 28.86
C GLY A 496 15.54 8.11 28.62
N SER A 497 15.72 9.11 27.76
CA SER A 497 14.63 9.94 27.27
C SER A 497 14.75 10.11 25.76
N MET A 498 13.64 9.95 25.05
CA MET A 498 13.54 10.25 23.62
C MET A 498 12.71 11.53 23.44
N PRO A 499 13.20 12.56 22.73
CA PRO A 499 12.41 13.74 22.45
C PRO A 499 11.33 13.42 21.42
N LEU A 500 10.10 13.83 21.71
CA LEU A 500 8.96 13.89 20.81
C LEU A 500 8.63 15.36 20.53
N PHE A 501 7.86 15.64 19.48
CA PHE A 501 7.63 17.01 19.02
C PHE A 501 6.15 17.36 19.03
N LEU A 502 5.84 18.54 19.57
CA LEU A 502 4.47 19.04 19.69
C LEU A 502 4.39 20.48 19.19
N ALA A 503 3.64 20.71 18.12
CA ALA A 503 3.41 22.03 17.57
C ALA A 503 2.19 22.70 18.23
N THR A 504 2.31 23.99 18.53
CA THR A 504 1.14 24.83 18.77
C THR A 504 0.65 25.35 17.43
N VAL A 505 -0.62 25.11 17.11
CA VAL A 505 -1.19 25.39 15.78
C VAL A 505 -2.36 26.37 15.89
N ASP A 506 -2.22 27.52 15.23
CA ASP A 506 -3.30 28.48 15.05
C ASP A 506 -4.10 28.14 13.80
N LYS A 507 -5.40 27.84 13.99
CA LYS A 507 -6.35 27.57 12.91
C LYS A 507 -7.16 28.81 12.57
N GLN A 508 -7.26 29.13 11.27
CA GLN A 508 -8.16 30.15 10.74
C GLN A 508 -8.94 29.62 9.54
N ALA A 509 -10.09 30.22 9.25
CA ALA A 509 -10.95 29.86 8.13
C ALA A 509 -11.41 31.11 7.39
N TYR A 510 -11.39 31.03 6.06
CA TYR A 510 -11.67 32.14 5.16
C TYR A 510 -12.61 31.70 4.04
N GLU A 511 -13.56 32.57 3.71
CA GLU A 511 -14.30 32.49 2.45
C GLU A 511 -13.39 32.83 1.28
N ALA A 512 -13.57 32.18 0.13
CA ALA A 512 -12.79 32.45 -1.08
C ALA A 512 -12.82 33.93 -1.51
N LYS A 513 -13.92 34.63 -1.23
CA LYS A 513 -14.11 36.05 -1.55
C LYS A 513 -13.43 37.00 -0.55
N ALA A 514 -12.97 36.49 0.58
CA ALA A 514 -12.42 37.26 1.69
C ALA A 514 -11.05 36.72 2.13
N LEU A 515 -10.28 36.15 1.20
CA LEU A 515 -8.94 35.64 1.47
C LEU A 515 -7.98 36.77 1.88
N PRO A 516 -7.08 36.51 2.85
CA PRO A 516 -6.05 37.46 3.22
C PRO A 516 -5.07 37.67 2.07
N LYS A 517 -4.39 38.83 2.07
CA LYS A 517 -3.41 39.17 1.03
C LYS A 517 -2.27 38.14 1.00
N GLY A 518 -2.10 37.49 -0.15
CA GLY A 518 -1.11 36.43 -0.38
C GLY A 518 -1.75 35.06 -0.63
N LEU A 519 -3.07 34.92 -0.41
CA LEU A 519 -3.84 33.76 -0.83
C LEU A 519 -4.81 34.16 -1.95
N GLU A 520 -4.92 33.32 -2.97
CA GLU A 520 -5.83 33.53 -4.09
C GLU A 520 -6.38 32.19 -4.60
N ILE A 521 -7.68 32.10 -4.85
CA ILE A 521 -8.26 30.95 -5.56
C ILE A 521 -8.36 31.27 -7.05
N ARG A 522 -7.78 30.41 -7.89
CA ARG A 522 -7.90 30.44 -9.35
C ARG A 522 -8.52 29.13 -9.84
N ASN A 523 -9.81 29.17 -10.16
CA ASN A 523 -10.62 27.99 -10.48
C ASN A 523 -10.52 26.90 -9.40
N ASN A 524 -9.84 25.78 -9.66
CA ASN A 524 -9.65 24.67 -8.72
C ASN A 524 -8.30 24.72 -7.97
N ALA A 525 -7.55 25.82 -8.10
CA ALA A 525 -6.24 25.95 -7.50
C ALA A 525 -6.21 27.02 -6.40
N LEU A 526 -5.48 26.75 -5.31
CA LEU A 526 -5.09 27.73 -4.29
C LEU A 526 -3.65 28.18 -4.56
N VAL A 527 -3.46 29.47 -4.79
CA VAL A 527 -2.15 30.12 -4.95
C VAL A 527 -1.74 30.74 -3.61
N VAL A 528 -0.50 30.46 -3.17
CA VAL A 528 0.03 30.84 -1.85
C VAL A 528 1.34 31.60 -2.02
N ASP A 529 1.40 32.85 -1.54
CA ASP A 529 2.63 33.65 -1.44
C ASP A 529 3.53 33.08 -0.35
N LEU A 530 4.60 32.37 -0.75
CA LEU A 530 5.47 31.63 0.17
C LEU A 530 6.36 32.54 1.01
N LYS A 531 6.49 33.82 0.66
CA LYS A 531 7.15 34.81 1.52
C LYS A 531 6.29 35.18 2.73
N ARG A 532 4.96 35.13 2.58
CA ARG A 532 4.00 35.44 3.65
C ARG A 532 3.58 34.20 4.42
N PHE A 533 3.53 33.07 3.72
CA PHE A 533 3.13 31.79 4.25
C PHE A 533 4.20 30.73 3.96
N PRO A 534 5.30 30.72 4.73
CA PRO A 534 6.38 29.75 4.54
C PRO A 534 5.87 28.31 4.62
N ALA A 535 6.31 27.47 3.67
CA ALA A 535 5.82 26.09 3.56
C ALA A 535 6.22 25.19 4.75
N ASN A 536 7.23 25.56 5.53
CA ASN A 536 7.65 24.85 6.75
C ASN A 536 6.77 25.17 7.97
N GLU A 537 5.90 26.19 7.90
CA GLU A 537 5.06 26.65 9.02
C GLU A 537 3.56 26.56 8.73
N TRP A 538 3.16 26.54 7.46
CA TRP A 538 1.75 26.67 7.06
C TRP A 538 1.23 25.44 6.33
N ARG A 539 0.04 24.97 6.72
CA ARG A 539 -0.74 23.97 5.97
C ARG A 539 -2.08 24.57 5.54
N PHE A 540 -2.55 24.14 4.37
CA PHE A 540 -3.77 24.64 3.74
C PHE A 540 -4.68 23.48 3.38
N PHE A 541 -5.96 23.63 3.76
CA PHE A 541 -7.01 22.70 3.40
C PHE A 541 -8.18 23.50 2.84
N VAL A 542 -8.88 22.96 1.86
CA VAL A 542 -9.95 23.68 1.18
C VAL A 542 -11.22 22.87 1.18
N LYS A 543 -12.35 23.57 1.19
CA LYS A 543 -13.69 23.00 1.10
C LYS A 543 -14.44 23.61 -0.06
N ASP A 544 -15.42 22.88 -0.58
CA ASP A 544 -16.43 23.45 -1.47
C ASP A 544 -17.61 24.04 -0.66
N ASP A 545 -18.67 24.43 -1.36
CA ASP A 545 -19.88 25.03 -0.78
C ASP A 545 -20.75 24.04 0.01
N SER A 546 -20.55 22.73 -0.17
CA SER A 546 -21.16 21.70 0.66
C SER A 546 -20.48 21.58 2.04
N GLY A 547 -19.27 22.16 2.19
CA GLY A 547 -18.49 22.13 3.42
C GLY A 547 -17.60 20.88 3.56
N HIS A 548 -17.50 20.05 2.52
CA HIS A 548 -16.62 18.89 2.48
C HIS A 548 -15.22 19.28 2.01
N TYR A 549 -14.19 18.65 2.59
CA TYR A 549 -12.80 18.90 2.18
C TYR A 549 -12.55 18.34 0.79
N LEU A 550 -11.86 19.10 -0.07
CA LEU A 550 -11.50 18.66 -1.41
C LEU A 550 -10.17 17.94 -1.42
N LYS A 551 -10.09 16.84 -2.17
CA LYS A 551 -8.85 16.08 -2.35
C LYS A 551 -7.86 16.87 -3.22
N ARG A 552 -6.65 17.04 -2.71
CA ARG A 552 -5.54 17.65 -3.45
C ARG A 552 -5.06 16.68 -4.54
N ILE A 553 -4.86 17.21 -5.75
CA ILE A 553 -4.33 16.50 -6.90
C ILE A 553 -2.80 16.52 -6.86
N LEU A 554 -2.23 17.73 -6.88
CA LEU A 554 -0.78 17.97 -6.91
C LEU A 554 -0.47 19.39 -6.40
N SER A 555 0.81 19.67 -6.21
CA SER A 555 1.31 21.01 -5.90
C SER A 555 2.55 21.34 -6.71
N VAL A 556 2.68 22.61 -7.12
CA VAL A 556 3.84 23.15 -7.85
C VAL A 556 4.40 24.35 -7.11
N SER A 557 5.72 24.38 -6.92
CA SER A 557 6.49 25.53 -6.45
C SER A 557 6.95 26.38 -7.63
N HIS A 558 6.71 27.68 -7.57
CA HIS A 558 7.19 28.64 -8.55
C HIS A 558 8.37 29.42 -7.96
N ASP A 559 9.57 29.13 -8.44
CA ASP A 559 10.84 29.57 -7.88
C ASP A 559 11.39 30.80 -8.61
N ALA A 560 12.19 31.60 -7.92
CA ALA A 560 12.75 32.83 -8.48
C ALA A 560 13.77 32.57 -9.61
N SER A 561 14.49 31.45 -9.52
CA SER A 561 15.44 30.91 -10.49
C SER A 561 15.64 29.41 -10.18
N THR A 562 16.40 28.68 -11.00
CA THR A 562 16.66 27.24 -10.81
C THR A 562 17.27 26.88 -9.45
N GLU A 563 18.03 27.80 -8.85
CA GLU A 563 18.62 27.66 -7.51
C GLU A 563 18.06 28.73 -6.54
N GLY A 564 16.99 29.42 -6.94
CA GLY A 564 16.40 30.52 -6.20
C GLY A 564 15.33 30.03 -5.22
N PRO A 565 14.94 30.86 -4.24
CA PRO A 565 13.86 30.51 -3.33
C PRO A 565 12.52 30.44 -4.05
N ALA A 566 11.62 29.63 -3.49
CA ALA A 566 10.23 29.56 -3.89
C ALA A 566 9.52 30.90 -3.64
N LEU A 567 8.83 31.43 -4.65
CA LEU A 567 8.08 32.68 -4.57
C LEU A 567 6.63 32.44 -4.19
N PHE A 568 5.98 31.48 -4.85
CA PHE A 568 4.61 31.09 -4.54
C PHE A 568 4.38 29.61 -4.85
N GLY A 569 3.48 28.99 -4.08
CA GLY A 569 3.02 27.62 -4.30
C GLY A 569 1.64 27.62 -4.94
N VAL A 570 1.35 26.60 -5.75
CA VAL A 570 0.02 26.36 -6.32
C VAL A 570 -0.42 24.95 -5.94
N HIS A 571 -1.57 24.83 -5.27
CA HIS A 571 -2.17 23.56 -4.90
C HIS A 571 -3.44 23.33 -5.71
N TYR A 572 -3.50 22.24 -6.47
CA TYR A 572 -4.65 21.90 -7.32
C TYR A 572 -5.53 20.88 -6.62
N PHE A 573 -6.86 21.01 -6.76
CA PHE A 573 -7.83 20.15 -6.11
C PHE A 573 -8.85 19.58 -7.09
N TYR A 574 -9.43 18.42 -6.74
CA TYR A 574 -10.58 17.86 -7.42
C TYR A 574 -11.85 18.56 -6.96
N GLY A 575 -12.25 19.62 -7.67
CA GLY A 575 -13.40 20.45 -7.33
C GLY A 575 -13.03 21.92 -7.19
N ARG A 576 -14.01 22.78 -6.90
CA ARG A 576 -13.79 24.23 -6.78
C ARG A 576 -13.80 24.66 -5.32
N PRO A 577 -12.66 25.14 -4.78
CA PRO A 577 -12.60 25.70 -3.44
C PRO A 577 -13.52 26.91 -3.29
N THR A 578 -14.33 26.92 -2.23
CA THR A 578 -15.11 28.09 -1.79
C THR A 578 -14.70 28.55 -0.40
N HIS A 579 -14.03 27.69 0.39
CA HIS A 579 -13.47 28.02 1.69
C HIS A 579 -12.02 27.51 1.79
N VAL A 580 -11.19 28.25 2.53
CA VAL A 580 -9.80 27.89 2.85
C VAL A 580 -9.62 27.88 4.36
N GLU A 581 -9.17 26.76 4.89
CA GLU A 581 -8.67 26.65 6.26
C GLU A 581 -7.14 26.70 6.25
N THR A 582 -6.58 27.54 7.12
CA THR A 582 -5.14 27.68 7.30
C THR A 582 -4.74 27.21 8.69
N TYR A 583 -3.63 26.50 8.76
CA TYR A 583 -3.04 25.99 9.99
C TYR A 583 -1.61 26.49 10.08
N GLN A 584 -1.33 27.37 11.02
CA GLN A 584 -0.01 27.97 11.23
C GLN A 584 0.63 27.37 12.48
N ARG A 585 1.85 26.83 12.36
CA ARG A 585 2.67 26.56 13.54
C ARG A 585 3.13 27.88 14.16
N THR A 586 2.73 28.14 15.40
CA THR A 586 3.13 29.34 16.16
C THR A 586 4.21 29.04 17.20
N ASP A 587 4.32 27.79 17.64
CA ASP A 587 5.36 27.31 18.55
C ASP A 587 5.67 25.83 18.28
N LEU A 588 6.85 25.37 18.69
CA LEU A 588 7.27 23.97 18.61
C LEU A 588 7.97 23.58 19.90
N ALA A 589 7.34 22.72 20.68
CA ALA A 589 7.86 22.22 21.95
C ALA A 589 8.46 20.82 21.78
N THR A 590 9.59 20.59 22.46
CA THR A 590 10.15 19.25 22.64
C THR A 590 9.59 18.63 23.91
N VAL A 591 8.92 17.50 23.75
CA VAL A 591 8.33 16.70 24.82
C VAL A 591 9.24 15.52 25.12
N GLN A 592 9.73 15.41 26.36
CA GLN A 592 10.60 14.30 26.75
C GLN A 592 9.79 13.04 27.08
N TYR A 593 10.02 11.96 26.33
CA TYR A 593 9.47 10.63 26.58
C TYR A 593 10.49 9.77 27.33
N GLY A 594 10.34 9.69 28.64
CA GLY A 594 11.19 8.84 29.49
C GLY A 594 10.84 7.36 29.31
N PHE A 595 11.87 6.52 29.18
CA PHE A 595 11.71 5.07 28.98
C PHE A 595 12.62 4.25 29.90
N GLU A 596 12.14 3.04 30.22
CA GLU A 596 12.93 1.93 30.77
C GLU A 596 12.55 0.69 29.95
N VAL A 597 13.50 0.17 29.17
CA VAL A 597 13.28 -0.93 28.22
C VAL A 597 14.14 -2.11 28.63
N LYS A 598 13.53 -3.29 28.78
CA LYS A 598 14.27 -4.54 28.92
C LYS A 598 14.76 -4.99 27.54
N LEU A 599 16.07 -5.22 27.40
CA LEU A 599 16.68 -5.52 26.12
C LEU A 599 16.47 -6.98 25.69
N ASP A 600 16.20 -7.16 24.40
CA ASP A 600 16.10 -8.48 23.80
C ASP A 600 17.49 -9.14 23.74
N LYS A 601 17.54 -10.44 24.05
CA LYS A 601 18.79 -11.19 23.96
C LYS A 601 19.05 -11.52 22.50
N ALA A 602 20.25 -11.19 21.99
CA ALA A 602 20.69 -11.63 20.68
C ALA A 602 20.52 -13.16 20.59
N GLN A 603 19.87 -13.64 19.52
CA GLN A 603 19.85 -15.08 19.25
C GLN A 603 21.29 -15.51 18.96
N THR A 604 21.94 -16.11 19.94
CA THR A 604 23.20 -16.81 19.72
C THR A 604 22.91 -17.92 18.72
N GLN A 605 23.35 -17.74 17.46
CA GLN A 605 23.53 -18.87 16.56
C GLN A 605 24.29 -19.94 17.33
N GLY A 606 23.69 -21.12 17.43
CA GLY A 606 24.22 -22.22 18.24
C GLY A 606 25.71 -22.41 17.95
N ALA A 607 26.50 -22.39 19.01
CA ALA A 607 27.87 -22.87 18.95
C ALA A 607 27.82 -24.28 18.34
N ALA A 608 28.38 -24.42 17.14
CA ALA A 608 28.49 -25.70 16.47
C ALA A 608 29.26 -26.69 17.37
N PRO A 609 28.82 -27.95 17.51
CA PRO A 609 29.73 -29.03 17.87
C PRO A 609 30.67 -29.38 16.72
#